data_AF-A0A381ECK1-F1
#
_entry.id   AF-A0A381ECK1-F1
#
_cell.length_a   1.000
_cell.length_b   1.000
_cell.length_c   1.000
_cell.angle_alpha   90.00
_cell.angle_beta   90.00
_cell.angle_gamma   90.00
#
_symmetry.space_group_name_H-M   'P 1'
#
loop_
_entity.id
_entity.type
_entity.pdbx_description
1 polymer ?
#
loop_
_entity_poly.entity_id
_entity_poly.type
_entity_poly.pdbx_seq_one_letter_code
_entity_poly.pdbx_strand_id
1 'polypeptide(L)'
;MKLSHYIDHTLLAPQATTALAGAAVKVCTIIGFPLGADTSAAKAFAAADAVENDANELNMVMNIGLAKDGDWAAVQADIAAVVQAAAGCQTKRSCRC
;
A
#
# COMPACT_ATOMS: atom_id res chain seq x y z
N MET A 1 -1.70 12.47 22.66
CA MET A 1 -1.94 11.92 21.31
C MET A 1 -0.85 10.89 21.06
N LYS A 2 -1.15 9.59 21.05
CA LYS A 2 -0.15 8.55 20.70
C LYS A 2 -0.23 8.31 19.20
N LEU A 3 0.88 8.50 18.48
CA LEU A 3 1.00 8.07 17.08
C LEU A 3 0.92 6.54 17.06
N SER A 4 -0.06 5.97 16.37
CA SER A 4 -0.22 4.53 16.23
C SER A 4 0.38 4.00 14.92
N HIS A 5 0.47 4.86 13.91
CA HIS A 5 0.99 4.53 12.58
C HIS A 5 1.89 5.66 12.08
N TYR A 6 3.00 5.30 11.44
CA TYR A 6 3.88 6.18 10.69
C TYR A 6 3.74 5.81 9.21
N ILE A 7 3.38 6.79 8.36
CA ILE A 7 3.16 6.56 6.93
C ILE A 7 4.34 7.14 6.17
N ASP A 8 4.98 6.33 5.33
CA ASP A 8 6.09 6.77 4.46
C ASP A 8 5.94 6.24 3.02
N HIS A 9 6.75 6.79 2.12
CA HIS A 9 6.88 6.28 0.76
C HIS A 9 7.47 4.87 0.77
N THR A 10 7.07 4.02 -0.17
CA THR A 10 7.47 2.59 -0.24
C THR A 10 8.99 2.39 -0.15
N LEU A 11 9.75 3.27 -0.81
CA LEU A 11 11.21 3.26 -0.84
C LEU A 11 11.89 3.57 0.51
N LEU A 12 11.17 4.23 1.42
CA LEU A 12 11.68 4.62 2.74
C LEU A 12 11.21 3.66 3.85
N ALA A 13 10.44 2.63 3.48
CA ALA A 13 9.96 1.63 4.43
C ALA A 13 11.10 0.98 5.24
N PRO A 14 12.24 0.55 4.67
CA PRO A 14 13.31 -0.09 5.44
C PRO A 14 13.92 0.85 6.50
N GLN A 15 14.14 2.12 6.14
CA GLN A 15 14.70 3.12 7.05
C GLN A 15 13.71 3.44 8.17
N ALA A 16 12.41 3.54 7.85
CA ALA A 16 11.36 3.76 8.82
C ALA A 16 11.22 2.58 9.80
N THR A 17 11.21 1.35 9.29
CA THR A 17 11.17 0.13 10.13
C THR A 17 12.39 0.08 11.06
N THR A 18 13.58 0.39 10.55
CA THR A 18 14.80 0.43 11.36
C THR A 18 14.74 1.51 12.44
N ALA A 19 14.31 2.72 12.09
CA ALA A 19 14.24 3.86 12.99
C ALA A 19 13.17 3.68 14.09
N LEU A 20 12.11 2.94 13.80
CA LEU A 20 10.99 2.67 14.71
C LEU A 20 11.08 1.29 15.38
N ALA A 21 12.21 0.59 15.25
CA ALA A 21 12.42 -0.70 15.89
C ALA A 21 12.23 -0.60 17.41
N GLY A 22 11.31 -1.40 17.97
CA GLY A 22 10.97 -1.39 19.39
C GLY A 22 10.00 -0.29 19.83
N ALA A 23 9.58 0.60 18.92
CA ALA A 23 8.51 1.55 19.19
C ALA A 23 7.13 0.87 19.07
N ALA A 24 6.13 1.39 19.77
CA ALA A 24 4.74 0.93 19.63
C ALA A 24 4.03 1.50 18.37
N VAL A 25 4.80 1.95 17.38
CA VAL A 25 4.30 2.61 16.16
C VAL A 25 4.43 1.64 14.99
N LYS A 26 3.35 1.43 14.23
CA LYS A 26 3.36 0.59 13.04
C LYS A 26 3.83 1.36 11.82
N VAL A 27 4.66 0.74 10.98
CA VAL A 27 5.06 1.31 9.68
C VAL A 27 4.00 0.96 8.64
N CYS A 28 3.43 2.00 8.04
CA CYS A 28 2.51 1.92 6.92
C CYS A 28 3.20 2.50 5.67
N THR A 29 3.11 1.81 4.54
CA THR A 29 3.62 2.32 3.26
C THR A 29 2.46 2.63 2.32
N ILE A 30 2.69 3.45 1.30
CA ILE A 30 1.72 3.77 0.27
C ILE A 30 2.04 3.01 -1.03
N ILE A 31 1.02 2.45 -1.70
CA ILE A 31 1.17 1.71 -2.97
C ILE A 31 0.40 2.43 -4.07
N GLY A 32 1.08 2.73 -5.18
CA GLY A 32 0.50 3.43 -6.32
C GLY A 32 0.22 4.92 -6.07
N PHE A 33 0.88 5.54 -5.09
CA PHE A 33 0.75 6.97 -4.84
C PHE A 33 1.64 7.80 -5.80
N PRO A 34 1.22 8.99 -6.26
CA PRO A 34 -0.07 9.60 -5.98
C PRO A 34 -1.17 8.94 -6.81
N LEU A 35 -1.08 8.84 -8.12
CA LEU A 35 -2.26 8.74 -9.00
C LEU A 35 -3.07 7.45 -8.93
N GLY A 36 -2.48 6.32 -8.54
CA GLY A 36 -3.12 5.00 -8.59
C GLY A 36 -3.24 4.45 -10.02
N ALA A 37 -2.56 5.07 -10.99
CA ALA A 37 -2.65 4.77 -12.42
C ALA A 37 -1.54 3.82 -12.91
N ASP A 38 -0.81 3.17 -11.99
CA ASP A 38 0.15 2.13 -12.32
C ASP A 38 -0.55 0.82 -12.72
N THR A 39 0.17 -0.06 -13.39
CA THR A 39 -0.33 -1.39 -13.70
C THR A 39 -0.51 -2.22 -12.42
N SER A 40 -1.47 -3.13 -12.41
CA SER A 40 -1.69 -4.02 -11.26
C SER A 40 -0.46 -4.85 -10.92
N ALA A 41 0.33 -5.25 -11.93
CA ALA A 41 1.60 -5.94 -11.72
C ALA A 41 2.64 -5.06 -10.99
N ALA A 42 2.76 -3.78 -11.35
CA ALA A 42 3.66 -2.86 -10.67
C ALA A 42 3.24 -2.61 -9.21
N LYS A 43 1.93 -2.45 -8.97
CA LYS A 43 1.40 -2.31 -7.60
C LYS A 43 1.61 -3.57 -6.77
N ALA A 44 1.39 -4.75 -7.35
CA ALA A 44 1.63 -6.02 -6.68
C ALA A 44 3.11 -6.20 -6.34
N PHE A 45 4.03 -5.87 -7.27
CA PHE A 45 5.46 -5.90 -7.00
C PHE A 45 5.84 -4.95 -5.85
N ALA A 46 5.39 -3.70 -5.89
CA ALA A 46 5.67 -2.74 -4.82
C ALA A 46 5.09 -3.18 -3.45
N ALA A 47 3.95 -3.87 -3.46
CA ALA A 47 3.37 -4.45 -2.25
C ALA A 47 4.22 -5.60 -1.70
N ALA A 48 4.68 -6.52 -2.55
CA ALA A 48 5.58 -7.60 -2.14
C ALA A 48 6.91 -7.05 -1.57
N ASP A 49 7.53 -6.10 -2.28
CA ASP A 49 8.75 -5.43 -1.82
C ASP A 49 8.55 -4.74 -0.47
N ALA A 50 7.42 -4.05 -0.25
CA ALA A 50 7.11 -3.46 1.04
C ALA A 50 6.97 -4.50 2.17
N VAL A 51 6.38 -5.66 1.88
CA VAL A 51 6.29 -6.76 2.86
C VAL A 51 7.66 -7.36 3.18
N GLU A 52 8.52 -7.55 2.16
CA GLU A 52 9.91 -8.00 2.35
C GLU A 52 10.72 -7.02 3.20
N ASN A 53 10.37 -5.73 3.17
CA ASN A 53 10.99 -4.67 3.97
C ASN A 53 10.26 -4.38 5.30
N ASP A 54 9.57 -5.39 5.85
CA ASP A 54 8.94 -5.38 7.19
C ASP A 54 7.84 -4.31 7.39
N ALA A 55 7.19 -3.86 6.31
CA ALA A 55 6.00 -3.02 6.42
C ALA A 55 4.89 -3.76 7.18
N ASN A 56 4.31 -3.11 8.19
CA ASN A 56 3.21 -3.70 8.97
C ASN A 56 1.84 -3.46 8.33
N GLU A 57 1.74 -2.41 7.50
CA GLU A 57 0.53 -2.00 6.83
C GLU A 57 0.85 -1.42 5.44
N LEU A 58 -0.03 -1.66 4.48
CA LEU A 58 0.01 -1.07 3.15
C LEU A 58 -1.25 -0.25 2.90
N ASN A 59 -1.11 0.93 2.32
CA ASN A 59 -2.21 1.79 1.93
C ASN A 59 -2.20 2.00 0.42
N MET A 60 -3.04 1.28 -0.30
CA MET A 60 -3.08 1.37 -1.76
C MET A 60 -3.98 2.49 -2.24
N VAL A 61 -3.58 3.15 -3.33
CA VAL A 61 -4.42 4.08 -4.07
C VAL A 61 -5.11 3.35 -5.23
N MET A 62 -6.44 3.39 -5.24
CA MET A 62 -7.22 2.77 -6.31
C MET A 62 -7.00 3.49 -7.66
N ASN A 63 -7.20 2.77 -8.75
CA ASN A 63 -7.24 3.39 -10.06
C ASN A 63 -8.56 4.17 -10.25
N ILE A 64 -8.47 5.50 -10.12
CA ILE A 64 -9.63 6.40 -10.24
C ILE A 64 -10.13 6.48 -11.68
N GLY A 65 -9.28 6.27 -12.69
CA GLY A 65 -9.69 6.25 -14.09
C GLY A 65 -10.69 5.12 -14.33
N LEU A 66 -10.30 3.89 -13.97
CA LEU A 66 -11.18 2.71 -14.08
C LEU A 66 -12.48 2.87 -13.27
N ALA A 67 -12.39 3.44 -12.07
CA ALA A 67 -13.57 3.71 -11.25
C ALA A 67 -14.54 4.73 -11.90
N LYS A 68 -14.00 5.78 -12.52
CA LYS A 68 -14.79 6.79 -13.25
C LYS A 68 -15.40 6.24 -14.53
N ASP A 69 -14.71 5.31 -15.18
CA ASP A 69 -15.20 4.61 -16.37
C ASP A 69 -16.22 3.51 -16.01
N GLY A 70 -16.46 3.27 -14.72
CA GLY A 70 -17.41 2.27 -14.21
C GLY A 70 -16.89 0.83 -14.26
N ASP A 71 -15.61 0.63 -14.59
CA ASP A 71 -14.97 -0.68 -14.63
C ASP A 71 -14.55 -1.16 -13.23
N TRP A 72 -15.55 -1.44 -12.41
CA TRP A 72 -15.37 -1.94 -11.05
C TRP A 72 -14.73 -3.33 -11.01
N ALA A 73 -14.87 -4.12 -12.08
CA ALA A 73 -14.23 -5.43 -12.18
C ALA A 73 -12.72 -5.30 -12.29
N ALA A 74 -12.22 -4.38 -13.14
CA ALA A 74 -10.80 -4.09 -13.24
C ALA A 74 -10.24 -3.46 -11.94
N VAL A 75 -10.99 -2.56 -11.31
CA VAL A 75 -10.62 -2.02 -9.98
C VAL A 75 -10.50 -3.13 -8.93
N GLN A 76 -11.47 -4.06 -8.90
CA GLN A 76 -11.46 -5.17 -7.95
C GLN A 76 -10.28 -6.12 -8.22
N ALA A 77 -9.98 -6.41 -9.49
CA ALA A 77 -8.82 -7.22 -9.87
C ALA A 77 -7.49 -6.56 -9.46
N ASP A 78 -7.37 -5.24 -9.64
CA ASP A 78 -6.20 -4.46 -9.21
C ASP A 78 -5.98 -4.55 -7.69
N ILE A 79 -7.05 -4.38 -6.90
CA ILE A 79 -7.01 -4.53 -5.45
C ILE A 79 -6.66 -5.96 -5.05
N ALA A 80 -7.25 -6.96 -5.71
CA ALA A 80 -6.99 -8.36 -5.41
C ALA A 80 -5.51 -8.73 -5.64
N ALA A 81 -4.91 -8.23 -6.73
CA ALA A 81 -3.49 -8.47 -7.01
C ALA A 81 -2.58 -7.90 -5.92
N VAL A 82 -2.86 -6.69 -5.42
CA VAL A 82 -2.11 -6.07 -4.32
C VAL A 82 -2.28 -6.86 -3.02
N VAL A 83 -3.52 -7.25 -2.67
CA VAL A 83 -3.81 -8.02 -1.46
C VAL A 83 -3.14 -9.40 -1.49
N GLN A 84 -3.11 -10.05 -2.66
CA GLN A 84 -2.43 -11.34 -2.83
C GLN A 84 -0.91 -11.20 -2.65
N ALA A 85 -0.30 -10.15 -3.20
CA ALA A 85 1.12 -9.89 -3.05
C ALA A 85 1.51 -9.47 -1.62
N ALA A 86 0.56 -8.90 -0.87
CA ALA A 86 0.75 -8.44 0.50
C ALA A 86 0.59 -9.55 1.56
N ALA A 87 0.64 -10.83 1.21
CA ALA A 87 0.35 -11.95 2.11
C ALA A 87 1.14 -11.85 3.44
N GLY A 88 0.42 -11.63 4.55
CA GLY A 88 1.00 -11.44 5.89
C GLY A 88 0.98 -9.99 6.41
N CYS A 89 0.64 -9.02 5.57
CA CYS A 89 0.57 -7.59 5.91
C CYS A 89 -0.85 -7.03 5.74
N GLN A 90 -1.27 -6.08 6.60
CA GLN A 90 -2.62 -5.50 6.51
C GLN A 90 -2.71 -4.49 5.36
N THR A 91 -3.68 -4.66 4.46
CA THR A 91 -3.91 -3.72 3.34
C THR A 91 -5.14 -2.82 3.57
N LYS A 92 -4.91 -1.52 3.71
CA LYS A 92 -5.91 -0.45 3.66
C LYS A 92 -6.05 0.11 2.24
N ARG A 93 -7.25 0.59 1.94
CA ARG A 93 -7.63 1.13 0.63
C ARG A 93 -7.93 2.61 0.78
N SER A 94 -7.20 3.45 0.06
CA SER A 94 -7.47 4.87 -0.03
C SER A 94 -8.23 5.17 -1.31
N CYS A 95 -9.51 5.48 -1.16
CA CYS A 95 -10.28 6.17 -2.19
C CYS A 95 -9.98 7.66 -2.06
N ARG A 96 -9.34 8.26 -3.07
CA ARG A 96 -9.35 9.73 -3.22
C ARG A 96 -10.72 10.13 -3.76
N CYS A 97 -11.71 10.17 -2.87
CA CYS A 97 -13.01 10.80 -3.15
C CYS A 97 -12.94 12.32 -2.96
#